data_AF-A0A166GD18-F1
#
_entry.id   AF-A0A166GD18-F1
#
_cell.length_a   1.000
_cell.length_b   1.000
_cell.length_c   1.000
_cell.angle_alpha   90.00
_cell.angle_beta   90.00
_cell.angle_gamma   90.00
#
_symmetry.space_group_name_H-M   'P 1'
#
loop_
_entity.id
_entity.type
_entity.pdbx_description
1 polymer ?
#
loop_
_entity_poly.entity_id
_entity_poly.type
_entity_poly.pdbx_seq_one_letter_code
_entity_poly.pdbx_strand_id
1 'polypeptide(L)'
;MSDGHFEYQQKNMPFRLLGSSGLRVPVFALGGWLTFGGTVSGDPVKEIVRTALENGINMFDEAENYTGGESEKEIGRVLEELKVRRSDIILTSKVFFGTRKGPNDTGLSRKHIIEGVRDSLARLRTDYLDIIFAHRPDTTVPMLETVRAFSWVIDQGMAFYWGTSEWSAKEFEEACLIAEKHNLHAPVVEQCMHNIFHRERPEKEYAPLYERFNVGTTVYSALASGMLTGKYNDGIPENSRFHTNKHLPRFAKQQQFLQSEEGQRQISIVRALTKIAEEELGCSMSDLALAWVIRNPNTSSLILGASSPSQIIANVKALDVMPKLTPEILARIDEIAGNKPVASSATGRPALCNFGRSS
;
A
#
# COMPACT_ATOMS: atom_id res chain seq x y z
N MET A 1 -10.86 -35.87 -8.87
CA MET A 1 -10.71 -35.33 -7.50
C MET A 1 -9.38 -34.60 -7.52
N SER A 2 -9.38 -33.27 -7.47
CA SER A 2 -8.13 -32.48 -7.55
C SER A 2 -7.27 -32.77 -6.32
N ASP A 3 -5.94 -32.77 -6.48
CA ASP A 3 -4.94 -33.19 -5.48
C ASP A 3 -4.83 -32.26 -4.23
N GLY A 4 -5.93 -31.61 -3.84
CA GLY A 4 -6.00 -30.69 -2.71
C GLY A 4 -5.23 -29.38 -2.91
N HIS A 5 -4.78 -29.09 -4.14
CA HIS A 5 -4.18 -27.82 -4.52
C HIS A 5 -5.25 -26.77 -4.80
N PHE A 6 -5.09 -25.56 -4.23
CA PHE A 6 -5.87 -24.41 -4.65
C PHE A 6 -5.42 -23.96 -6.04
N GLU A 7 -6.34 -23.93 -6.99
CA GLU A 7 -6.11 -23.44 -8.35
C GLU A 7 -6.55 -21.97 -8.44
N TYR A 8 -5.60 -21.07 -8.64
CA TYR A 8 -5.90 -19.65 -8.76
C TYR A 8 -6.67 -19.34 -10.04
N GLN A 9 -7.68 -18.49 -9.92
CA GLN A 9 -8.43 -17.95 -11.05
C GLN A 9 -8.59 -16.44 -10.87
N GLN A 10 -8.23 -15.69 -11.92
CA GLN A 10 -8.32 -14.22 -11.92
C GLN A 10 -9.74 -13.68 -11.73
N LYS A 11 -10.77 -14.44 -12.14
CA LYS A 11 -12.18 -13.99 -12.18
C LYS A 11 -12.31 -12.66 -12.93
N ASN A 12 -12.95 -11.65 -12.32
CA ASN A 12 -13.10 -10.30 -12.83
C ASN A 12 -12.06 -9.32 -12.27
N MET A 13 -11.06 -9.78 -11.51
CA MET A 13 -10.04 -8.90 -10.95
C MET A 13 -9.20 -8.28 -12.07
N PRO A 14 -9.17 -6.93 -12.21
CA PRO A 14 -8.31 -6.29 -13.18
C PRO A 14 -6.84 -6.38 -12.74
N PHE A 15 -5.95 -6.48 -13.72
CA PHE A 15 -4.51 -6.47 -13.50
C PHE A 15 -3.87 -5.25 -14.18
N ARG A 16 -2.86 -4.67 -13.54
CA ARG A 16 -2.11 -3.50 -14.04
C ARG A 16 -0.62 -3.80 -14.02
N LEU A 17 0.15 -3.13 -14.86
CA LEU A 17 1.60 -3.13 -14.73
C LEU A 17 1.99 -2.45 -13.42
N LEU A 18 3.00 -2.99 -12.75
CA LEU A 18 3.61 -2.36 -11.61
C LEU A 18 4.68 -1.37 -12.08
N GLY A 19 4.25 -0.14 -12.34
CA GLY A 19 5.10 0.92 -12.87
C GLY A 19 5.75 0.53 -14.20
N SER A 20 7.07 0.70 -14.26
CA SER A 20 7.90 0.42 -15.42
C SER A 20 8.30 -1.05 -15.56
N SER A 21 7.96 -1.90 -14.58
CA SER A 21 8.32 -3.32 -14.60
C SER A 21 7.41 -4.14 -15.52
N GLY A 22 7.84 -5.37 -15.84
CA GLY A 22 7.02 -6.37 -16.52
C GLY A 22 6.02 -7.10 -15.61
N LEU A 23 6.05 -6.83 -14.30
CA LEU A 23 5.17 -7.50 -13.33
C LEU A 23 3.74 -6.94 -13.44
N ARG A 24 2.76 -7.83 -13.55
CA ARG A 24 1.34 -7.47 -13.49
C ARG A 24 0.80 -7.79 -12.10
N VAL A 25 0.24 -6.78 -11.44
CA VAL A 25 -0.36 -6.90 -10.11
C VAL A 25 -1.88 -6.79 -10.18
N PRO A 26 -2.64 -7.48 -9.31
CA PRO A 26 -4.07 -7.27 -9.20
C PRO A 26 -4.35 -5.86 -8.66
N VAL A 27 -5.47 -5.26 -9.06
CA VAL A 27 -5.88 -3.94 -8.55
C VAL A 27 -6.09 -3.95 -7.03
N PHE A 28 -6.46 -5.10 -6.45
CA PHE A 28 -6.52 -5.28 -5.01
C PHE A 28 -5.47 -6.29 -4.53
N ALA A 29 -4.78 -5.92 -3.46
CA ALA A 29 -3.89 -6.77 -2.67
C ALA A 29 -4.46 -6.93 -1.26
N LEU A 30 -3.99 -7.93 -0.51
CA LEU A 30 -4.35 -8.15 0.88
C LEU A 30 -3.15 -7.94 1.79
N GLY A 31 -3.25 -7.07 2.80
CA GLY A 31 -2.18 -6.79 3.76
C GLY A 31 -2.47 -7.31 5.17
N GLY A 32 -1.45 -7.81 5.86
CA GLY A 32 -1.59 -8.41 7.20
C GLY A 32 -1.52 -7.44 8.39
N TRP A 33 -1.22 -6.15 8.15
CA TRP A 33 -0.99 -5.17 9.23
C TRP A 33 -2.13 -5.13 10.27
N LEU A 34 -1.78 -5.29 11.55
CA LEU A 34 -2.67 -5.34 12.74
C LEU A 34 -3.66 -6.51 12.78
N THR A 35 -3.81 -7.27 11.71
CA THR A 35 -4.82 -8.31 11.57
C THR A 35 -4.19 -9.67 11.77
N PHE A 36 -3.29 -10.10 10.89
CA PHE A 36 -2.73 -11.45 10.94
C PHE A 36 -1.67 -11.59 12.03
N GLY A 37 -1.71 -12.73 12.72
CA GLY A 37 -0.89 -13.02 13.89
C GLY A 37 -1.25 -12.20 15.14
N GLY A 38 -2.17 -11.23 15.03
CA GLY A 38 -2.57 -10.32 16.11
C GLY A 38 -4.06 -10.46 16.41
N THR A 39 -4.89 -9.59 15.84
CA THR A 39 -6.35 -9.61 16.05
C THR A 39 -7.00 -10.88 15.52
N VAL A 40 -6.40 -11.50 14.50
CA VAL A 40 -6.86 -12.71 13.82
C VAL A 40 -5.69 -13.69 13.67
N SER A 41 -5.88 -14.94 14.06
CA SER A 41 -4.88 -16.01 13.95
C SER A 41 -5.56 -17.37 13.72
N GLY A 42 -4.84 -18.32 13.13
CA GLY A 42 -5.32 -19.68 12.90
C GLY A 42 -6.25 -19.81 11.69
N ASP A 43 -7.29 -20.65 11.81
CA ASP A 43 -8.24 -20.92 10.72
C ASP A 43 -8.95 -19.68 10.18
N PRO A 44 -9.32 -18.66 10.98
CA PRO A 44 -9.86 -17.42 10.46
C PRO A 44 -8.96 -16.71 9.42
N VAL A 45 -7.63 -16.75 9.59
CA VAL A 45 -6.69 -16.18 8.59
C VAL A 45 -6.78 -16.97 7.28
N LYS A 46 -6.84 -18.31 7.38
CA LYS A 46 -6.99 -19.20 6.23
C LYS A 46 -8.24 -18.90 5.42
N GLU A 47 -9.37 -18.70 6.08
CA GLU A 47 -10.62 -18.39 5.40
C GLU A 47 -10.59 -17.01 4.72
N ILE A 48 -9.94 -16.01 5.33
CA ILE A 48 -9.75 -14.68 4.71
C ILE A 48 -8.88 -14.79 3.46
N VAL A 49 -7.74 -15.46 3.55
CA VAL A 49 -6.80 -15.64 2.41
C VAL A 49 -7.44 -16.47 1.30
N ARG A 50 -8.13 -17.57 1.63
CA ARG A 50 -8.89 -18.36 0.64
C ARG A 50 -9.92 -17.48 -0.07
N THR A 51 -10.70 -16.71 0.67
CA THR A 51 -11.71 -15.81 0.09
C THR A 51 -11.07 -14.77 -0.83
N ALA A 52 -9.92 -14.22 -0.46
CA ALA A 52 -9.18 -13.29 -1.32
C ALA A 52 -8.77 -13.95 -2.65
N LEU A 53 -8.17 -15.14 -2.58
CA LEU A 53 -7.79 -15.91 -3.77
C LEU A 53 -8.98 -16.27 -4.66
N GLU A 54 -10.11 -16.68 -4.07
CA GLU A 54 -11.36 -17.00 -4.78
C GLU A 54 -11.95 -15.80 -5.52
N ASN A 55 -11.66 -14.59 -5.06
CA ASN A 55 -12.07 -13.32 -5.67
C ASN A 55 -10.97 -12.68 -6.53
N GLY A 56 -9.96 -13.46 -6.94
CA GLY A 56 -8.92 -13.02 -7.87
C GLY A 56 -7.79 -12.19 -7.25
N ILE A 57 -7.76 -11.99 -5.93
CA ILE A 57 -6.65 -11.34 -5.24
C ILE A 57 -5.53 -12.36 -5.03
N ASN A 58 -4.41 -12.18 -5.73
CA ASN A 58 -3.21 -13.04 -5.58
C ASN A 58 -1.98 -12.30 -5.04
N MET A 59 -2.13 -11.05 -4.62
CA MET A 59 -1.04 -10.26 -4.03
C MET A 59 -1.21 -10.12 -2.52
N PHE A 60 -0.19 -10.52 -1.76
CA PHE A 60 -0.17 -10.45 -0.30
C PHE A 60 0.99 -9.58 0.18
N ASP A 61 0.69 -8.60 1.03
CA ASP A 61 1.63 -7.60 1.52
C ASP A 61 1.88 -7.72 3.03
N GLU A 62 3.13 -8.06 3.36
CA GLU A 62 3.59 -8.31 4.72
C GLU A 62 4.73 -7.36 5.12
N ALA A 63 5.17 -7.41 6.37
CA ALA A 63 6.41 -6.76 6.79
C ALA A 63 7.02 -7.52 7.97
N GLU A 64 8.33 -7.45 8.11
CA GLU A 64 9.04 -8.22 9.13
C GLU A 64 8.53 -7.95 10.56
N ASN A 65 8.08 -6.72 10.86
CA ASN A 65 7.57 -6.36 12.20
C ASN A 65 6.08 -6.57 12.40
N TYR A 66 5.30 -6.94 11.39
CA TYR A 66 3.86 -7.06 11.56
C TYR A 66 3.56 -8.14 12.59
N THR A 67 2.99 -7.69 13.71
CA THR A 67 2.79 -8.48 14.93
C THR A 67 4.05 -9.21 15.40
N GLY A 68 5.22 -8.56 15.32
CA GLY A 68 6.49 -9.17 15.73
C GLY A 68 6.94 -10.34 14.83
N GLY A 69 6.48 -10.38 13.57
CA GLY A 69 6.79 -11.43 12.61
C GLY A 69 5.74 -12.54 12.53
N GLU A 70 4.73 -12.53 13.39
CA GLU A 70 3.66 -13.54 13.35
C GLU A 70 2.78 -13.44 12.09
N SER A 71 2.64 -12.24 11.52
CA SER A 71 1.87 -12.03 10.29
C SER A 71 2.47 -12.82 9.10
N GLU A 72 3.79 -12.74 8.93
CA GLU A 72 4.52 -13.52 7.92
C GLU A 72 4.41 -15.04 8.16
N LYS A 73 4.47 -15.49 9.42
CA LYS A 73 4.31 -16.91 9.76
C LYS A 73 2.93 -17.43 9.41
N GLU A 74 1.89 -16.64 9.67
CA GLU A 74 0.50 -17.01 9.36
C GLU A 74 0.26 -17.07 7.85
N ILE A 75 0.73 -16.08 7.08
CA ILE A 75 0.62 -16.12 5.61
C ILE A 75 1.39 -17.31 5.04
N GLY A 76 2.63 -17.55 5.48
CA GLY A 76 3.42 -18.70 5.04
C GLY A 76 2.73 -20.04 5.33
N ARG A 77 2.22 -20.22 6.56
CA ARG A 77 1.44 -21.40 6.95
C ARG A 77 0.21 -21.58 6.07
N VAL A 78 -0.58 -20.52 5.88
CA VAL A 78 -1.85 -20.59 5.13
C VAL A 78 -1.64 -20.91 3.66
N LEU A 79 -0.64 -20.29 3.01
CA LEU A 79 -0.32 -20.56 1.62
C LEU A 79 0.13 -22.01 1.40
N GLU A 80 0.92 -22.56 2.32
CA GLU A 80 1.33 -23.97 2.34
C GLU A 80 0.13 -24.91 2.54
N GLU A 81 -0.74 -24.62 3.52
CA GLU A 81 -1.93 -25.43 3.80
C GLU A 81 -2.96 -25.41 2.67
N LEU A 82 -3.12 -24.28 1.98
CA LEU A 82 -3.94 -24.16 0.78
C LEU A 82 -3.24 -24.74 -0.45
N LYS A 83 -1.95 -25.09 -0.33
CA LYS A 83 -1.10 -25.62 -1.40
C LYS A 83 -1.18 -24.76 -2.67
N VAL A 84 -1.18 -23.44 -2.49
CA VAL A 84 -1.21 -22.49 -3.61
C VAL A 84 0.12 -22.58 -4.35
N ARG A 85 0.08 -22.66 -5.68
CA ARG A 85 1.30 -22.67 -6.49
C ARG A 85 2.01 -21.33 -6.33
N ARG A 86 3.30 -21.35 -5.95
CA ARG A 86 4.07 -20.12 -5.69
C ARG A 86 4.11 -19.15 -6.88
N SER A 87 4.08 -19.66 -8.12
CA SER A 87 4.05 -18.85 -9.35
C SER A 87 2.70 -18.18 -9.63
N ASP A 88 1.63 -18.58 -8.93
CA ASP A 88 0.29 -18.01 -9.12
C ASP A 88 0.05 -16.80 -8.20
N ILE A 89 0.96 -16.53 -7.26
CA ILE A 89 0.86 -15.47 -6.26
C ILE A 89 2.01 -14.49 -6.33
N ILE A 90 1.75 -13.28 -5.84
CA ILE A 90 2.70 -12.21 -5.66
C ILE A 90 2.83 -11.98 -4.16
N LEU A 91 4.02 -12.17 -3.62
CA LEU A 91 4.28 -12.01 -2.20
C LEU A 91 5.26 -10.87 -1.98
N THR A 92 4.86 -9.90 -1.15
CA THR A 92 5.70 -8.76 -0.79
C THR A 92 5.96 -8.73 0.69
N SER A 93 7.15 -8.29 1.07
CA SER A 93 7.46 -7.95 2.46
C SER A 93 8.21 -6.62 2.53
N LYS A 94 8.45 -6.12 3.74
CA LYS A 94 9.14 -4.86 3.99
C LYS A 94 10.17 -5.04 5.11
N VAL A 95 11.35 -4.47 4.90
CA VAL A 95 12.45 -4.46 5.86
C VAL A 95 12.74 -3.03 6.32
N PHE A 96 12.83 -2.85 7.64
CA PHE A 96 13.35 -1.66 8.34
C PHE A 96 13.29 -1.88 9.86
N PHE A 97 12.16 -2.39 10.37
CA PHE A 97 11.93 -2.57 11.80
C PHE A 97 12.06 -4.05 12.11
N GLY A 98 13.21 -4.54 12.56
CA GLY A 98 13.35 -5.95 12.88
C GLY A 98 12.48 -6.40 14.05
N THR A 99 12.35 -7.71 14.21
CA THR A 99 11.62 -8.35 15.31
C THR A 99 12.45 -8.48 16.58
N ARG A 100 13.77 -8.33 16.48
CA ARG A 100 14.74 -8.42 17.57
C ARG A 100 15.08 -7.04 18.14
N LYS A 101 15.75 -7.04 19.30
CA LYS A 101 16.13 -5.82 20.02
C LYS A 101 17.65 -5.72 20.10
N GLY A 102 18.26 -5.24 19.03
CA GLY A 102 19.70 -5.08 18.90
C GLY A 102 20.04 -3.88 18.02
N PRO A 103 21.29 -3.39 18.09
CA PRO A 103 21.71 -2.16 17.41
C PRO A 103 21.67 -2.26 15.88
N ASN A 104 21.68 -3.48 15.34
CA ASN A 104 21.63 -3.76 13.90
C ASN A 104 20.33 -4.44 13.47
N ASP A 105 19.32 -4.52 14.36
CA ASP A 105 18.03 -5.13 14.06
C ASP A 105 17.03 -4.10 13.48
N THR A 106 17.50 -2.95 13.01
CA THR A 106 16.67 -1.93 12.36
C THR A 106 17.47 -1.11 11.34
N GLY A 107 16.76 -0.45 10.44
CA GLY A 107 17.31 0.47 9.44
C GLY A 107 17.48 -0.19 8.07
N LEU A 108 18.20 0.48 7.19
CA LEU A 108 18.47 0.03 5.82
C LEU A 108 19.96 -0.26 5.58
N SER A 109 20.71 -0.56 6.64
CA SER A 109 22.08 -1.04 6.51
C SER A 109 22.10 -2.35 5.70
N ARG A 110 23.20 -2.59 4.98
CA ARG A 110 23.37 -3.84 4.23
C ARG A 110 23.18 -5.08 5.11
N LYS A 111 23.63 -5.01 6.37
CA LYS A 111 23.47 -6.09 7.35
C LYS A 111 21.99 -6.35 7.63
N HIS A 112 21.22 -5.32 8.01
CA HIS A 112 19.81 -5.49 8.34
C HIS A 112 18.96 -5.90 7.13
N ILE A 113 19.20 -5.31 5.96
CA ILE A 113 18.48 -5.70 4.73
C ILE A 113 18.67 -7.19 4.45
N ILE A 114 19.91 -7.69 4.45
CA ILE A 114 20.18 -9.09 4.11
C ILE A 114 19.64 -10.05 5.18
N GLU A 115 19.87 -9.75 6.46
CA GLU A 115 19.42 -10.62 7.56
C GLU A 115 17.90 -10.58 7.72
N GLY A 116 17.30 -9.40 7.66
CA GLY A 116 15.84 -9.21 7.73
C GLY A 116 15.11 -9.92 6.60
N VAL A 117 15.60 -9.84 5.36
CA VAL A 117 15.00 -10.57 4.23
C VAL A 117 15.11 -12.09 4.41
N ARG A 118 16.26 -12.61 4.86
CA ARG A 118 16.40 -14.05 5.15
C ARG A 118 15.42 -14.52 6.23
N ASP A 119 15.31 -13.73 7.29
CA ASP A 119 14.40 -14.05 8.39
C ASP A 119 12.92 -13.98 7.93
N SER A 120 12.57 -13.03 7.07
CA SER A 120 11.25 -12.94 6.43
C SER A 120 10.94 -14.12 5.53
N LEU A 121 11.86 -14.53 4.66
CA LEU A 121 11.71 -15.71 3.80
C LEU A 121 11.48 -16.98 4.62
N ALA A 122 12.23 -17.15 5.71
CA ALA A 122 12.07 -18.26 6.64
C ALA A 122 10.68 -18.27 7.31
N ARG A 123 10.18 -17.11 7.75
CA ARG A 123 8.82 -17.01 8.34
C ARG A 123 7.73 -17.27 7.31
N LEU A 124 7.89 -16.77 6.09
CA LEU A 124 6.95 -16.94 4.97
C LEU A 124 7.02 -18.33 4.32
N ARG A 125 8.02 -19.16 4.66
CA ARG A 125 8.25 -20.49 4.09
C ARG A 125 8.36 -20.48 2.55
N THR A 126 9.11 -19.50 2.03
CA THR A 126 9.34 -19.31 0.59
C THR A 126 10.81 -19.01 0.33
N ASP A 127 11.31 -19.36 -0.85
CA ASP A 127 12.69 -19.09 -1.24
C ASP A 127 12.89 -17.66 -1.76
N TYR A 128 11.82 -17.02 -2.22
CA TYR A 128 11.86 -15.66 -2.77
C TYR A 128 10.60 -14.85 -2.49
N LEU A 129 10.76 -13.52 -2.49
CA LEU A 129 9.70 -12.52 -2.57
C LEU A 129 9.56 -12.01 -4.01
N ASP A 130 8.36 -11.63 -4.42
CA ASP A 130 8.21 -10.93 -5.69
C ASP A 130 8.74 -9.51 -5.57
N ILE A 131 8.47 -8.86 -4.42
CA ILE A 131 8.95 -7.51 -4.13
C ILE A 131 9.37 -7.40 -2.67
N ILE A 132 10.58 -6.92 -2.42
CA ILE A 132 10.99 -6.46 -1.09
C ILE A 132 10.98 -4.94 -1.02
N PHE A 133 10.32 -4.38 -0.03
CA PHE A 133 10.27 -2.93 0.18
C PHE A 133 11.24 -2.47 1.26
N ALA A 134 11.87 -1.32 1.03
CA ALA A 134 12.38 -0.48 2.11
C ALA A 134 11.20 0.12 2.87
N HIS A 135 10.91 -0.35 4.09
CA HIS A 135 9.67 0.01 4.79
C HIS A 135 9.61 1.51 5.12
N ARG A 136 10.75 2.17 5.36
CA ARG A 136 10.86 3.62 5.60
C ARG A 136 12.19 4.12 5.05
N PRO A 137 12.34 5.43 4.76
CA PRO A 137 13.65 6.00 4.47
C PRO A 137 14.56 5.92 5.71
N ASP A 138 15.85 5.72 5.50
CA ASP A 138 16.87 5.70 6.55
C ASP A 138 17.91 6.78 6.31
N THR A 139 17.81 7.89 7.04
CA THR A 139 18.76 9.00 6.93
C THR A 139 20.12 8.71 7.55
N THR A 140 20.27 7.58 8.24
CA THR A 140 21.52 7.18 8.90
C THR A 140 22.39 6.27 8.03
N VAL A 141 21.85 5.76 6.92
CA VAL A 141 22.54 4.86 6.00
C VAL A 141 22.71 5.54 4.64
N PRO A 142 23.92 5.54 4.04
CA PRO A 142 24.11 6.09 2.71
C PRO A 142 23.24 5.39 1.66
N MET A 143 22.57 6.16 0.79
CA MET A 143 21.69 5.63 -0.25
C MET A 143 22.38 4.57 -1.14
N LEU A 144 23.66 4.77 -1.46
CA LEU A 144 24.44 3.80 -2.23
C LEU A 144 24.54 2.43 -1.54
N GLU A 145 24.67 2.38 -0.21
CA GLU A 145 24.69 1.13 0.54
C GLU A 145 23.34 0.43 0.44
N THR A 146 22.25 1.17 0.66
CA THR A 146 20.87 0.67 0.55
C THR A 146 20.59 0.07 -0.82
N VAL A 147 20.86 0.82 -1.91
CA VAL A 147 20.62 0.36 -3.28
C VAL A 147 21.48 -0.86 -3.62
N ARG A 148 22.75 -0.89 -3.19
CA ARG A 148 23.62 -2.08 -3.36
C ARG A 148 23.13 -3.29 -2.58
N ALA A 149 22.55 -3.09 -1.39
CA ALA A 149 22.01 -4.17 -0.58
C ALA A 149 20.78 -4.79 -1.24
N PHE A 150 19.81 -3.99 -1.68
CA PHE A 150 18.64 -4.49 -2.40
C PHE A 150 18.99 -5.13 -3.74
N SER A 151 19.94 -4.53 -4.47
CA SER A 151 20.41 -5.14 -5.73
C SER A 151 21.04 -6.50 -5.49
N TRP A 152 21.85 -6.63 -4.43
CA TRP A 152 22.43 -7.91 -4.05
C TRP A 152 21.37 -8.94 -3.66
N VAL A 153 20.33 -8.55 -2.91
CA VAL A 153 19.20 -9.45 -2.58
C VAL A 153 18.53 -9.99 -3.84
N ILE A 154 18.36 -9.15 -4.87
CA ILE A 154 17.83 -9.56 -6.17
C ILE A 154 18.80 -10.51 -6.88
N ASP A 155 20.08 -10.17 -6.95
CA ASP A 155 21.10 -11.00 -7.62
C ASP A 155 21.28 -12.37 -6.95
N GLN A 156 20.94 -12.50 -5.67
CA GLN A 156 20.91 -13.78 -4.95
C GLN A 156 19.61 -14.57 -5.13
N GLY A 157 18.64 -14.06 -5.90
CA GLY A 157 17.35 -14.71 -6.12
C GLY A 157 16.40 -14.67 -4.93
N MET A 158 16.70 -13.86 -3.91
CA MET A 158 15.86 -13.73 -2.70
C MET A 158 14.66 -12.80 -2.93
N ALA A 159 14.73 -11.94 -3.94
CA ALA A 159 13.59 -11.17 -4.44
C ALA A 159 13.68 -10.98 -5.96
N PHE A 160 12.55 -10.82 -6.66
CA PHE A 160 12.58 -10.43 -8.08
C PHE A 160 12.75 -8.93 -8.28
N TYR A 161 12.09 -8.13 -7.44
CA TYR A 161 12.13 -6.67 -7.50
C TYR A 161 12.31 -6.08 -6.10
N TRP A 162 12.64 -4.80 -6.05
CA TRP A 162 12.56 -4.02 -4.82
C TRP A 162 11.80 -2.72 -5.04
N GLY A 163 11.28 -2.18 -3.94
CA GLY A 163 10.53 -0.93 -3.92
C GLY A 163 10.79 -0.14 -2.64
N THR A 164 10.17 1.02 -2.56
CA THR A 164 10.29 1.95 -1.43
C THR A 164 8.92 2.15 -0.77
N SER A 165 8.89 2.60 0.49
CA SER A 165 7.63 2.90 1.19
C SER A 165 7.76 4.12 2.10
N GLU A 166 6.87 5.08 1.88
CA GLU A 166 6.89 6.40 2.52
C GLU A 166 8.17 7.20 2.24
N TRP A 167 8.77 6.99 1.07
CA TRP A 167 9.90 7.79 0.61
C TRP A 167 9.40 9.07 -0.07
N SER A 168 10.14 10.16 0.07
CA SER A 168 9.89 11.38 -0.71
C SER A 168 10.23 11.18 -2.18
N ALA A 169 9.68 12.03 -3.05
CA ALA A 169 10.04 12.00 -4.48
C ALA A 169 11.54 12.17 -4.71
N LYS A 170 12.18 12.98 -3.87
CA LYS A 170 13.62 13.22 -3.90
C LYS A 170 14.42 11.97 -3.58
N GLU A 171 14.06 11.25 -2.52
CA GLU A 171 14.76 10.02 -2.10
C GLU A 171 14.57 8.91 -3.14
N PHE A 172 13.36 8.78 -3.71
CA PHE A 172 13.09 7.83 -4.79
C PHE A 172 13.95 8.13 -6.03
N GLU A 173 13.98 9.39 -6.46
CA GLU A 173 14.82 9.84 -7.56
C GLU A 173 16.30 9.57 -7.29
N GLU A 174 16.79 9.89 -6.08
CA GLU A 174 18.18 9.61 -5.69
C GLU A 174 18.53 8.13 -5.82
N ALA A 175 17.65 7.23 -5.37
CA ALA A 175 17.83 5.79 -5.51
C ALA A 175 17.90 5.35 -6.98
N CYS A 176 17.02 5.88 -7.84
CA CYS A 176 17.03 5.59 -9.27
C CYS A 176 18.34 6.05 -9.94
N LEU A 177 18.77 7.28 -9.65
CA LEU A 177 19.99 7.85 -10.21
C LEU A 177 21.24 7.12 -9.74
N ILE A 178 21.29 6.71 -8.47
CA ILE A 178 22.36 5.87 -7.94
C ILE A 178 22.38 4.51 -8.62
N ALA A 179 21.21 3.91 -8.84
CA ALA A 179 21.11 2.62 -9.49
C ALA A 179 21.66 2.69 -10.92
N GLU A 180 21.23 3.68 -11.70
CA GLU A 180 21.71 3.94 -13.05
C GLU A 180 23.23 4.18 -13.07
N LYS A 181 23.73 5.08 -12.22
CA LYS A 181 25.16 5.43 -12.16
C LYS A 181 26.07 4.24 -11.84
N HIS A 182 25.58 3.30 -11.04
CA HIS A 182 26.36 2.18 -10.55
C HIS A 182 26.00 0.84 -11.20
N ASN A 183 25.14 0.83 -12.22
CA ASN A 183 24.63 -0.37 -12.90
C ASN A 183 24.04 -1.38 -11.89
N LEU A 184 23.15 -0.88 -11.04
CA LEU A 184 22.42 -1.61 -10.01
C LEU A 184 20.93 -1.64 -10.36
N HIS A 185 20.15 -2.42 -9.61
CA HIS A 185 18.69 -2.49 -9.78
C HIS A 185 18.02 -1.25 -9.17
N ALA A 186 17.23 -0.52 -9.95
CA ALA A 186 16.43 0.62 -9.48
C ALA A 186 15.13 0.14 -8.79
N PRO A 187 14.55 0.92 -7.87
CA PRO A 187 13.25 0.58 -7.29
C PRO A 187 12.15 0.71 -8.36
N VAL A 188 11.21 -0.23 -8.40
CA VAL A 188 10.17 -0.27 -9.46
C VAL A 188 8.81 0.28 -9.01
N VAL A 189 8.64 0.49 -7.70
CA VAL A 189 7.36 0.82 -7.07
C VAL A 189 7.59 1.61 -5.79
N GLU A 190 6.67 2.53 -5.50
CA GLU A 190 6.53 3.19 -4.21
C GLU A 190 5.25 2.76 -3.50
N GLN A 191 5.36 2.39 -2.22
CA GLN A 191 4.22 2.06 -1.37
C GLN A 191 3.89 3.23 -0.43
N CYS A 192 2.86 4.00 -0.80
CA CYS A 192 2.48 5.23 -0.11
C CYS A 192 1.03 5.23 0.40
N MET A 193 0.76 6.07 1.40
CA MET A 193 -0.60 6.36 1.81
C MET A 193 -1.33 7.18 0.74
N HIS A 194 -2.53 6.78 0.36
CA HIS A 194 -3.41 7.59 -0.49
C HIS A 194 -4.87 7.33 -0.13
N ASN A 195 -5.58 8.40 0.20
CA ASN A 195 -7.02 8.41 0.45
C ASN A 195 -7.54 9.84 0.26
N ILE A 196 -8.87 10.02 0.35
CA ILE A 196 -9.53 11.32 0.14
C ILE A 196 -8.94 12.42 1.05
N PHE A 197 -8.43 12.09 2.24
CA PHE A 197 -7.83 13.06 3.18
C PHE A 197 -6.30 13.18 3.07
N HIS A 198 -5.64 12.33 2.28
CA HIS A 198 -4.18 12.29 2.15
C HIS A 198 -3.78 12.18 0.67
N ARG A 199 -3.60 13.33 0.02
CA ARG A 199 -3.48 13.44 -1.45
C ARG A 199 -2.19 14.09 -1.94
N GLU A 200 -1.60 14.99 -1.16
CA GLU A 200 -0.47 15.86 -1.59
C GLU A 200 0.70 15.06 -2.17
N ARG A 201 1.15 14.02 -1.48
CA ARG A 201 2.27 13.20 -1.95
C ARG A 201 1.95 12.39 -3.23
N PRO A 202 0.94 11.50 -3.22
CA PRO A 202 0.64 10.65 -4.38
C PRO A 202 0.10 11.41 -5.60
N GLU A 203 -0.54 12.57 -5.45
CA GLU A 203 -1.12 13.31 -6.59
C GLU A 203 -0.27 14.50 -7.07
N LYS A 204 0.65 15.01 -6.24
CA LYS A 204 1.48 16.18 -6.60
C LYS A 204 2.96 15.93 -6.44
N GLU A 205 3.43 15.50 -5.26
CA GLU A 205 4.87 15.29 -5.01
C GLU A 205 5.45 14.24 -5.97
N TYR A 206 4.72 13.16 -6.24
CA TYR A 206 5.16 12.07 -7.12
C TYR A 206 4.90 12.30 -8.61
N ALA A 207 4.25 13.42 -9.01
CA ALA A 207 3.98 13.70 -10.42
C ALA A 207 5.22 13.56 -11.33
N PRO A 208 6.41 14.09 -10.95
CA PRO A 208 7.62 13.92 -11.74
C PRO A 208 8.10 12.47 -11.82
N LEU A 209 7.81 11.63 -10.82
CA LEU A 209 8.20 10.22 -10.82
C LEU A 209 7.38 9.41 -11.83
N TYR A 210 6.08 9.68 -11.93
CA TYR A 210 5.20 9.05 -12.91
C TYR A 210 5.64 9.40 -14.33
N GLU A 211 5.99 10.66 -14.58
CA GLU A 211 6.41 11.11 -15.91
C GLU A 211 7.80 10.60 -16.30
N ARG A 212 8.77 10.62 -15.38
CA ARG A 212 10.18 10.35 -15.71
C ARG A 212 10.57 8.88 -15.57
N PHE A 213 10.05 8.20 -14.57
CA PHE A 213 10.44 6.83 -14.22
C PHE A 213 9.31 5.83 -14.46
N ASN A 214 8.13 6.30 -14.89
CA ASN A 214 6.91 5.49 -15.04
C ASN A 214 6.63 4.66 -13.78
N VAL A 215 6.77 5.28 -12.61
CA VAL A 215 6.59 4.62 -11.31
C VAL A 215 5.13 4.25 -11.11
N GLY A 216 4.90 3.04 -10.60
CA GLY A 216 3.59 2.63 -10.10
C GLY A 216 3.53 2.75 -8.59
N THR A 217 2.34 2.98 -8.04
CA THR A 217 2.14 2.94 -6.58
C THR A 217 1.36 1.72 -6.13
N THR A 218 1.75 1.19 -4.98
CA THR A 218 0.90 0.31 -4.17
C THR A 218 0.38 1.12 -3.00
N VAL A 219 -0.93 1.33 -2.94
CA VAL A 219 -1.53 2.23 -1.94
C VAL A 219 -1.95 1.46 -0.70
N TYR A 220 -1.75 2.05 0.48
CA TYR A 220 -2.35 1.56 1.72
C TYR A 220 -3.21 2.63 2.41
N SER A 221 -4.02 2.20 3.38
CA SER A 221 -4.92 3.07 4.17
C SER A 221 -5.93 3.89 3.34
N ALA A 222 -6.46 3.34 2.24
CA ALA A 222 -7.50 4.00 1.43
C ALA A 222 -8.75 4.39 2.23
N LEU A 223 -9.06 3.66 3.31
CA LEU A 223 -10.20 3.95 4.19
C LEU A 223 -9.86 4.88 5.37
N ALA A 224 -8.66 5.47 5.41
CA ALA A 224 -8.20 6.33 6.52
C ALA A 224 -8.43 5.71 7.91
N SER A 225 -7.91 4.49 8.11
CA SER A 225 -8.14 3.67 9.31
C SER A 225 -9.62 3.38 9.64
N GLY A 226 -10.52 3.50 8.67
CA GLY A 226 -11.96 3.26 8.82
C GLY A 226 -12.81 4.53 8.89
N MET A 227 -12.20 5.71 8.86
CA MET A 227 -12.93 6.99 8.82
C MET A 227 -13.83 7.11 7.58
N LEU A 228 -13.31 6.71 6.41
CA LEU A 228 -14.04 6.77 5.14
C LEU A 228 -15.06 5.63 4.98
N THR A 229 -15.49 4.97 6.06
CA THR A 229 -16.65 4.07 6.02
C THR A 229 -17.89 4.68 6.66
N GLY A 230 -17.79 5.89 7.23
CA GLY A 230 -18.88 6.52 7.99
C GLY A 230 -19.15 5.93 9.37
N LYS A 231 -18.44 4.86 9.79
CA LYS A 231 -18.70 4.19 11.08
C LYS A 231 -18.43 5.08 12.30
N TYR A 232 -17.67 6.16 12.11
CA TYR A 232 -17.29 7.10 13.16
C TYR A 232 -18.15 8.37 13.18
N ASN A 233 -19.20 8.45 12.36
CA ASN A 233 -20.03 9.65 12.22
C ASN A 233 -20.72 10.05 13.53
N ASP A 234 -21.07 9.07 14.37
CA ASP A 234 -21.86 9.27 15.59
C ASP A 234 -21.13 8.78 16.85
N GLY A 235 -19.80 8.69 16.79
CA GLY A 235 -18.94 8.22 17.89
C GLY A 235 -18.08 7.02 17.50
N ILE A 236 -17.39 6.42 18.47
CA ILE A 236 -16.50 5.26 18.23
C ILE A 236 -17.27 3.98 18.53
N PRO A 237 -17.57 3.14 17.50
CA PRO A 237 -18.27 1.89 17.73
C PRO A 237 -17.42 0.91 18.55
N GLU A 238 -18.09 0.06 19.34
CA GLU A 238 -17.48 -1.11 19.96
C GLU A 238 -16.85 -2.02 18.89
N ASN A 239 -15.77 -2.71 19.24
CA ASN A 239 -15.01 -3.58 18.33
C ASN A 239 -14.41 -2.90 17.09
N SER A 240 -14.56 -1.58 16.94
CA SER A 240 -13.88 -0.83 15.88
C SER A 240 -12.37 -0.79 16.09
N ARG A 241 -11.62 -0.47 15.03
CA ARG A 241 -10.14 -0.38 15.09
C ARG A 241 -9.67 0.59 16.18
N PHE A 242 -10.32 1.75 16.28
CA PHE A 242 -10.01 2.76 17.30
C PHE A 242 -10.33 2.28 18.71
N HIS A 243 -11.35 1.44 18.90
CA HIS A 243 -11.68 0.87 20.20
C HIS A 243 -10.67 -0.22 20.63
N THR A 244 -10.44 -1.21 19.76
CA THR A 244 -9.59 -2.39 20.04
C THR A 244 -8.13 -2.04 20.24
N ASN A 245 -7.63 -1.01 19.56
CA ASN A 245 -6.21 -0.63 19.58
C ASN A 245 -5.93 0.65 20.39
N LYS A 246 -6.83 1.05 21.30
CA LYS A 246 -6.71 2.29 22.09
C LYS A 246 -5.41 2.43 22.91
N HIS A 247 -4.76 1.30 23.22
CA HIS A 247 -3.50 1.25 23.96
C HIS A 247 -2.29 1.70 23.13
N LEU A 248 -2.39 1.68 21.79
CA LEU A 248 -1.33 2.17 20.92
C LEU A 248 -1.41 3.70 20.82
N PRO A 249 -0.30 4.44 21.03
CA PRO A 249 -0.30 5.91 21.04
C PRO A 249 -0.92 6.56 19.80
N ARG A 250 -0.75 5.93 18.62
CA ARG A 250 -1.33 6.40 17.36
C ARG A 250 -2.86 6.43 17.40
N PHE A 251 -3.50 5.38 17.92
CA PHE A 251 -4.96 5.29 17.94
C PHE A 251 -5.57 6.13 19.06
N ALA A 252 -4.89 6.27 20.20
CA ALA A 252 -5.28 7.24 21.24
C ALA A 252 -5.34 8.68 20.69
N LYS A 253 -4.33 9.09 19.92
CA LYS A 253 -4.33 10.39 19.22
C LYS A 253 -5.46 10.51 18.20
N GLN A 254 -5.80 9.43 17.49
CA GLN A 254 -6.92 9.44 16.54
C GLN A 254 -8.28 9.60 17.22
N GLN A 255 -8.48 9.03 18.41
CA GLN A 255 -9.72 9.26 19.19
C GLN A 255 -9.86 10.74 19.59
N GLN A 256 -8.77 11.36 20.02
CA GLN A 256 -8.74 12.80 20.33
C GLN A 256 -8.97 13.64 19.08
N PHE A 257 -8.37 13.26 17.95
CA PHE A 257 -8.54 13.93 16.66
C PHE A 257 -10.00 13.98 16.22
N LEU A 258 -10.78 12.89 16.42
CA LEU A 258 -12.21 12.88 16.10
C LEU A 258 -13.00 13.97 16.84
N GLN A 259 -12.55 14.40 18.01
CA GLN A 259 -13.20 15.46 18.81
C GLN A 259 -12.69 16.87 18.46
N SER A 260 -11.64 16.98 17.64
CA SER A 260 -11.12 18.26 17.18
C SER A 260 -11.99 18.86 16.07
N GLU A 261 -11.87 20.18 15.85
CA GLU A 261 -12.56 20.88 14.75
C GLU A 261 -12.27 20.24 13.39
N GLU A 262 -11.02 19.86 13.14
CA GLU A 262 -10.60 19.21 11.90
C GLU A 262 -11.19 17.80 11.77
N GLY A 263 -11.29 17.04 12.87
CA GLY A 263 -11.94 15.73 12.86
C GLY A 263 -13.44 15.84 12.56
N GLN A 264 -14.12 16.82 13.16
CA GLN A 264 -15.53 17.11 12.87
C GLN A 264 -15.75 17.59 11.44
N ARG A 265 -14.83 18.39 10.90
CA ARG A 265 -14.81 18.75 9.48
C ARG A 265 -14.70 17.51 8.59
N GLN A 266 -13.77 16.60 8.87
CA GLN A 266 -13.64 15.35 8.11
C GLN A 266 -14.89 14.49 8.20
N ILE A 267 -15.53 14.38 9.37
CA ILE A 267 -16.83 13.67 9.51
C ILE A 267 -17.91 14.32 8.64
N SER A 268 -17.98 15.66 8.58
CA SER A 268 -18.94 16.35 7.72
C SER A 268 -18.72 16.06 6.23
N ILE A 269 -17.45 15.98 5.81
CA ILE A 269 -17.05 15.56 4.46
C ILE A 269 -17.49 14.12 4.20
N VAL A 270 -17.23 13.19 5.13
CA VAL A 270 -17.67 11.79 5.01
C VAL A 270 -19.19 11.73 4.83
N ARG A 271 -19.97 12.44 5.66
CA ARG A 271 -21.45 12.47 5.54
C ARG A 271 -21.92 13.01 4.18
N ALA A 272 -21.27 14.04 3.64
CA ALA A 272 -21.60 14.58 2.33
C ALA A 272 -21.27 13.59 1.20
N LEU A 273 -20.12 12.91 1.28
CA LEU A 273 -19.73 11.89 0.31
C LEU A 273 -20.60 10.63 0.39
N THR A 274 -21.06 10.25 1.60
CA THR A 274 -22.00 9.15 1.79
C THR A 274 -23.28 9.36 0.99
N LYS A 275 -23.79 10.61 0.92
CA LYS A 275 -24.98 10.91 0.11
C LYS A 275 -24.75 10.62 -1.38
N ILE A 276 -23.60 11.02 -1.92
CA ILE A 276 -23.25 10.69 -3.32
C ILE A 276 -23.16 9.17 -3.51
N ALA A 277 -22.51 8.47 -2.57
CA ALA A 277 -22.37 7.02 -2.65
C ALA A 277 -23.73 6.30 -2.67
N GLU A 278 -24.63 6.66 -1.75
CA GLU A 278 -25.91 5.98 -1.56
C GLU A 278 -26.97 6.41 -2.59
N GLU A 279 -27.12 7.71 -2.81
CA GLU A 279 -28.22 8.27 -3.61
C GLU A 279 -27.96 8.20 -5.12
N GLU A 280 -26.69 8.32 -5.56
CA GLU A 280 -26.35 8.42 -6.98
C GLU A 280 -25.65 7.15 -7.52
N LEU A 281 -24.75 6.56 -6.72
CA LEU A 281 -23.95 5.41 -7.14
C LEU A 281 -24.52 4.06 -6.70
N GLY A 282 -25.44 4.08 -5.73
CA GLY A 282 -26.05 2.90 -5.13
C GLY A 282 -25.04 1.99 -4.42
N CYS A 283 -24.03 2.57 -3.77
CA CYS A 283 -22.96 1.84 -3.09
C CYS A 283 -22.69 2.40 -1.68
N SER A 284 -21.88 1.69 -0.90
CA SER A 284 -21.46 2.19 0.41
C SER A 284 -20.37 3.27 0.29
N MET A 285 -20.19 4.07 1.34
CA MET A 285 -19.09 5.03 1.41
C MET A 285 -17.71 4.35 1.33
N SER A 286 -17.58 3.14 1.88
CA SER A 286 -16.36 2.33 1.72
C SER A 286 -16.11 1.95 0.26
N ASP A 287 -17.14 1.54 -0.48
CA ASP A 287 -16.99 1.18 -1.89
C ASP A 287 -16.55 2.40 -2.71
N LEU A 288 -17.17 3.57 -2.45
CA LEU A 288 -16.78 4.83 -3.07
C LEU A 288 -15.32 5.18 -2.81
N ALA A 289 -14.88 5.11 -1.54
CA ALA A 289 -13.51 5.46 -1.16
C ALA A 289 -12.48 4.53 -1.80
N LEU A 290 -12.74 3.21 -1.83
CA LEU A 290 -11.87 2.24 -2.50
C LEU A 290 -11.84 2.47 -4.01
N ALA A 291 -13.02 2.63 -4.63
CA ALA A 291 -13.18 2.88 -6.07
C ALA A 291 -12.45 4.16 -6.51
N TRP A 292 -12.50 5.22 -5.69
CA TRP A 292 -11.83 6.49 -5.95
C TRP A 292 -10.30 6.32 -6.02
N VAL A 293 -9.70 5.54 -5.09
CA VAL A 293 -8.25 5.28 -5.10
C VAL A 293 -7.84 4.45 -6.31
N ILE A 294 -8.57 3.38 -6.63
CA ILE A 294 -8.23 2.51 -7.77
C ILE A 294 -8.55 3.16 -9.12
N ARG A 295 -9.37 4.21 -9.16
CA ARG A 295 -9.62 5.00 -10.37
C ARG A 295 -8.40 5.79 -10.83
N ASN A 296 -7.47 6.09 -9.90
CA ASN A 296 -6.21 6.76 -10.21
C ASN A 296 -5.34 5.85 -11.10
N PRO A 297 -4.91 6.30 -12.30
CA PRO A 297 -4.10 5.49 -13.21
C PRO A 297 -2.71 5.15 -12.66
N ASN A 298 -2.17 5.95 -11.74
CA ASN A 298 -0.84 5.72 -11.15
C ASN A 298 -0.88 4.70 -10.01
N THR A 299 -2.08 4.39 -9.48
CA THR A 299 -2.29 3.31 -8.52
C THR A 299 -2.26 1.97 -9.25
N SER A 300 -1.17 1.22 -9.09
CA SER A 300 -1.05 -0.14 -9.64
C SER A 300 -1.87 -1.15 -8.83
N SER A 301 -1.82 -1.05 -7.49
CA SER A 301 -2.58 -1.90 -6.59
C SER A 301 -2.99 -1.16 -5.31
N LEU A 302 -4.11 -1.55 -4.71
CA LEU A 302 -4.58 -1.08 -3.41
C LEU A 302 -4.57 -2.23 -2.40
N ILE A 303 -3.79 -2.07 -1.34
CA ILE A 303 -3.67 -3.00 -0.23
C ILE A 303 -4.87 -2.83 0.72
N LEU A 304 -5.73 -3.84 0.73
CA LEU A 304 -6.88 -3.96 1.62
C LEU A 304 -6.44 -4.53 2.97
N GLY A 305 -7.10 -4.08 4.04
CA GLY A 305 -7.05 -4.76 5.33
C GLY A 305 -8.42 -5.37 5.64
N ALA A 306 -8.45 -6.64 6.03
CA ALA A 306 -9.68 -7.34 6.36
C ALA A 306 -9.51 -8.22 7.60
N SER A 307 -10.52 -8.23 8.46
CA SER A 307 -10.60 -9.09 9.65
C SER A 307 -11.62 -10.22 9.49
N SER A 308 -12.31 -10.31 8.35
CA SER A 308 -13.26 -11.38 8.04
C SER A 308 -13.42 -11.59 6.53
N PRO A 309 -13.82 -12.79 6.08
CA PRO A 309 -14.15 -13.06 4.67
C PRO A 309 -15.18 -12.10 4.08
N SER A 310 -16.21 -11.74 4.87
CA SER A 310 -17.26 -10.81 4.43
C SER A 310 -16.74 -9.43 4.06
N GLN A 311 -15.66 -8.95 4.70
CA GLN A 311 -15.03 -7.67 4.34
C GLN A 311 -14.30 -7.76 3.00
N ILE A 312 -13.70 -8.90 2.66
CA ILE A 312 -13.11 -9.12 1.33
C ILE A 312 -14.20 -9.01 0.26
N ILE A 313 -15.29 -9.76 0.42
CA ILE A 313 -16.42 -9.77 -0.52
C ILE A 313 -17.07 -8.38 -0.64
N ALA A 314 -17.14 -7.62 0.45
CA ALA A 314 -17.61 -6.24 0.42
C ALA A 314 -16.65 -5.34 -0.36
N ASN A 315 -15.36 -5.36 -0.03
CA ASN A 315 -14.35 -4.47 -0.63
C ASN A 315 -14.22 -4.67 -2.15
N VAL A 316 -14.34 -5.90 -2.67
CA VAL A 316 -14.22 -6.16 -4.11
C VAL A 316 -15.36 -5.55 -4.94
N LYS A 317 -16.51 -5.20 -4.32
CA LYS A 317 -17.61 -4.50 -4.99
C LYS A 317 -17.22 -3.10 -5.48
N ALA A 318 -16.15 -2.52 -4.93
CA ALA A 318 -15.59 -1.26 -5.42
C ALA A 318 -15.16 -1.35 -6.90
N LEU A 319 -14.91 -2.54 -7.46
CA LEU A 319 -14.67 -2.74 -8.89
C LEU A 319 -15.89 -2.33 -9.74
N ASP A 320 -17.11 -2.57 -9.24
CA ASP A 320 -18.35 -2.23 -9.94
C ASP A 320 -18.68 -0.73 -9.85
N VAL A 321 -18.10 -0.04 -8.87
CA VAL A 321 -18.25 1.41 -8.64
C VAL A 321 -17.23 2.21 -9.43
N MET A 322 -16.00 1.72 -9.56
CA MET A 322 -14.92 2.38 -10.31
C MET A 322 -15.33 2.93 -11.70
N PRO A 323 -16.02 2.17 -12.58
CA PRO A 323 -16.42 2.69 -13.90
C PRO A 323 -17.53 3.75 -13.83
N LYS A 324 -18.26 3.85 -12.71
CA LYS A 324 -19.32 4.85 -12.50
C LYS A 324 -18.78 6.21 -12.07
N LEU A 325 -17.50 6.31 -11.67
CA LEU A 325 -16.86 7.56 -11.27
C LEU A 325 -16.54 8.43 -12.49
N THR A 326 -17.56 9.14 -13.00
CA THR A 326 -17.43 10.09 -14.11
C THR A 326 -16.61 11.32 -13.70
N PRO A 327 -16.08 12.10 -14.67
CA PRO A 327 -15.38 13.35 -14.38
C PRO A 327 -16.20 14.32 -13.52
N GLU A 328 -17.52 14.38 -13.71
CA GLU A 328 -18.44 15.24 -12.95
C GLU A 328 -18.53 14.81 -11.49
N ILE A 329 -18.64 13.50 -11.24
CA ILE A 329 -18.66 12.94 -9.88
C ILE A 329 -17.32 13.19 -9.18
N LEU A 330 -16.20 12.97 -9.89
CA LEU A 330 -14.87 13.23 -9.35
C LEU A 330 -14.68 14.71 -8.99
N ALA A 331 -15.17 15.64 -9.83
CA ALA A 331 -15.12 17.06 -9.54
C ALA A 331 -15.94 17.44 -8.30
N ARG A 332 -17.12 16.84 -8.10
CA ARG A 332 -17.93 17.05 -6.89
C ARG A 332 -17.28 16.47 -5.63
N ILE A 333 -16.62 15.31 -5.74
CA ILE A 333 -15.82 14.74 -4.65
C ILE A 333 -14.68 15.70 -4.29
N ASP A 334 -13.99 16.27 -5.28
CA ASP A 334 -12.93 17.26 -5.08
C ASP A 334 -13.46 18.53 -4.38
N GLU A 335 -14.63 19.03 -4.79
CA GLU A 335 -15.28 20.20 -4.18
C GLU A 335 -15.65 19.95 -2.71
N ILE A 336 -16.28 18.81 -2.42
CA ILE A 336 -16.67 18.43 -1.05
C ILE A 336 -15.43 18.23 -0.17
N ALA A 337 -14.41 17.55 -0.67
CA ALA A 337 -13.18 17.33 0.08
C ALA A 337 -12.38 18.62 0.29
N GLY A 338 -12.45 19.56 -0.68
CA GLY A 338 -11.84 20.88 -0.59
C GLY A 338 -10.32 20.87 -0.44
N ASN A 339 -9.66 19.79 -0.88
CA ASN A 339 -8.24 19.52 -0.63
C ASN A 339 -7.49 18.98 -1.86
N LYS A 340 -8.06 19.16 -3.07
CA LYS A 340 -7.41 18.75 -4.31
C LYS A 340 -6.04 19.44 -4.42
N PRO A 341 -4.93 18.68 -4.54
CA PRO A 341 -3.62 19.28 -4.67
C PRO A 341 -3.53 20.15 -5.91
N VAL A 342 -2.96 21.34 -5.76
CA VAL A 342 -2.70 22.24 -6.90
C VAL A 342 -1.55 21.64 -7.70
N ALA A 343 -1.79 21.38 -8.98
CA ALA A 343 -0.75 20.91 -9.89
C ALA A 343 0.45 21.87 -9.87
N SER A 344 1.67 21.33 -9.92
CA SER A 344 2.86 22.16 -10.05
C SER A 344 2.71 23.06 -11.28
N SER A 345 2.85 24.37 -11.11
CA SER A 345 2.72 25.31 -12.21
C SER A 345 3.82 25.03 -13.24
N ALA A 346 3.44 24.75 -14.49
CA ALA A 346 4.35 24.60 -15.62
C ALA A 346 4.95 25.95 -16.08
N THR A 347 5.30 26.83 -15.15
CA THR A 347 6.02 28.07 -15.42
C THR A 347 7.49 27.74 -15.69
N GLY A 348 7.75 27.24 -16.90
CA GLY A 348 9.10 27.09 -17.42
C GLY A 348 9.83 28.43 -17.52
N ARG A 349 11.15 28.40 -17.71
CA ARG A 349 11.90 29.63 -18.03
C ARG A 349 11.34 30.23 -19.32
N PRO A 350 10.99 31.54 -19.35
CA PRO A 350 10.95 32.27 -20.61
C PRO A 350 12.29 32.10 -21.33
N ALA A 351 12.30 32.15 -22.67
CA ALA A 351 13.54 32.15 -23.44
C ALA A 351 14.53 33.17 -22.83
N LEU A 352 15.81 32.77 -22.69
CA LEU A 352 16.84 33.64 -22.15
C LEU A 352 16.75 35.00 -22.86
N CYS A 353 16.56 36.08 -22.11
CA CYS A 353 16.82 37.41 -22.65
C CYS A 353 18.30 37.48 -23.06
N ASN A 354 18.68 38.44 -23.92
CA ASN A 354 20.05 38.63 -24.41
C ASN A 354 21.12 38.87 -23.30
N PHE A 355 20.76 38.79 -22.02
CA PHE A 355 21.58 39.04 -20.85
C PHE A 355 21.64 37.81 -19.92
N GLY A 356 22.21 36.70 -20.38
CA GLY A 356 22.48 35.48 -19.59
C GLY A 356 23.43 35.64 -18.39
N ARG A 357 23.67 36.86 -17.94
CA ARG A 357 24.03 37.28 -16.58
C ARG A 357 23.42 38.67 -16.38
N SER A 358 22.60 38.88 -15.36
CA SER A 358 22.26 40.24 -14.95
C SER A 358 23.43 40.81 -14.14
N SER A 359 23.87 41.99 -14.57
CA SER A 359 24.83 42.91 -13.94
C SER A 359 24.62 43.12 -12.45
#